data_AF-M0BAK4-F1
#
_entry.id   AF-M0BAK4-F1
#
_cell.length_a   1.000
_cell.length_b   1.000
_cell.length_c   1.000
_cell.angle_alpha   90.00
_cell.angle_beta   90.00
_cell.angle_gamma   90.00
#
_symmetry.space_group_name_H-M   'P 1'
#
loop_
_entity.id
_entity.type
_entity.pdbx_description
1 polymer ?
#
loop_
_entity_poly.entity_id
_entity_poly.type
_entity_poly.pdbx_seq_one_letter_code
_entity_poly.pdbx_strand_id
1 'polypeptide(L)'
;MTTEAECLDSLRRAAEQLGESPTKAQYEALGLRPASATIMDVMGGWNAAKERAGLETFDPCVSGDHPIQPKPDWVELPADVEWTELTGQQRWYYKNREERIERKDRRRSEIRHWLYAYKDRHCECERCGEGRPPCLDFHHPDEKNHGIATMVVNGHSKSSIRAEIERCIVLCANCHRLEHADPPDCDSAELQPDNHK
;
A
#
# COMPACT_ATOMS: atom_id res chain seq x y z
N MET A 1 -16.36 -36.78 2.86
CA MET A 1 -16.11 -35.65 1.96
C MET A 1 -17.46 -35.20 1.47
N THR A 2 -17.78 -33.91 1.58
CA THR A 2 -19.06 -33.38 1.09
C THR A 2 -19.09 -33.48 -0.43
N THR A 3 -20.15 -34.05 -0.97
CA THR A 3 -20.36 -34.23 -2.41
C THR A 3 -21.11 -33.03 -3.01
N GLU A 4 -20.98 -32.86 -4.33
CA GLU A 4 -21.76 -31.84 -5.06
C GLU A 4 -23.27 -32.03 -4.87
N ALA A 5 -23.74 -33.29 -4.83
CA ALA A 5 -25.15 -33.63 -4.63
C ALA A 5 -25.67 -33.14 -3.27
N GLU A 6 -24.90 -33.32 -2.20
CA GLU A 6 -25.24 -32.82 -0.85
C GLU A 6 -25.30 -31.29 -0.81
N CYS A 7 -24.41 -30.61 -1.55
CA CYS A 7 -24.44 -29.16 -1.68
C CYS A 7 -25.73 -28.68 -2.36
N LEU A 8 -26.10 -29.30 -3.48
CA LEU A 8 -27.30 -28.97 -4.24
C LEU A 8 -28.59 -29.24 -3.47
N ASP A 9 -28.68 -30.38 -2.78
CA ASP A 9 -29.84 -30.74 -1.95
C ASP A 9 -30.06 -29.73 -0.83
N SER A 10 -28.97 -29.34 -0.14
CA SER A 10 -29.05 -28.36 0.94
C SER A 10 -29.53 -26.99 0.46
N LEU A 11 -29.13 -26.56 -0.76
CA LEU A 11 -29.58 -25.30 -1.35
C LEU A 11 -31.06 -25.34 -1.72
N ARG A 12 -31.54 -26.46 -2.29
CA ARG A 12 -32.97 -26.64 -2.60
C ARG A 12 -33.81 -26.65 -1.34
N ARG A 13 -33.35 -27.33 -0.30
CA ARG A 13 -34.01 -27.35 1.01
C ARG A 13 -34.06 -25.95 1.65
N ALA A 14 -32.99 -25.18 1.51
CA ALA A 14 -32.97 -23.79 1.97
C ALA A 14 -33.98 -22.92 1.19
N ALA A 15 -34.08 -23.11 -0.12
CA ALA A 15 -35.03 -22.40 -0.96
C ALA A 15 -36.49 -22.76 -0.63
N GLU A 16 -36.77 -24.04 -0.38
CA GLU A 16 -38.09 -24.51 0.05
C GLU A 16 -38.50 -23.93 1.41
N GLN A 17 -37.57 -23.83 2.37
CA GLN A 17 -37.83 -23.25 3.68
C GLN A 17 -38.08 -21.74 3.65
N LEU A 18 -37.46 -21.02 2.71
CA LEU A 18 -37.60 -19.57 2.58
C LEU A 18 -38.70 -19.16 1.59
N GLY A 19 -39.13 -20.09 0.72
CA GLY A 19 -40.04 -19.80 -0.39
C GLY A 19 -39.43 -18.96 -1.51
N GLU A 20 -38.12 -18.69 -1.44
CA GLU A 20 -37.35 -17.87 -2.38
C GLU A 20 -35.91 -18.41 -2.52
N SER A 21 -35.17 -17.92 -3.51
CA SER A 21 -33.76 -18.31 -3.70
C SER A 21 -32.89 -17.77 -2.53
N PRO A 22 -32.19 -18.62 -1.76
CA PRO A 22 -31.48 -18.21 -0.55
C PRO A 22 -30.28 -17.31 -0.86
N THR A 23 -30.17 -16.17 -0.16
CA THR A 23 -28.89 -15.47 -0.02
C THR A 23 -27.94 -16.27 0.89
N LYS A 24 -26.64 -15.99 0.79
CA LYS A 24 -25.64 -16.64 1.65
C LYS A 24 -25.94 -16.44 3.14
N ALA A 25 -26.31 -15.22 3.53
CA ALA A 25 -26.63 -14.90 4.93
C ALA A 25 -27.90 -15.62 5.42
N GLN A 26 -28.94 -15.69 4.58
CA GLN A 26 -30.15 -16.44 4.93
C GLN A 26 -29.87 -17.95 5.08
N TYR A 27 -29.09 -18.54 4.17
CA TYR A 27 -28.68 -19.95 4.27
C TYR A 27 -27.92 -20.25 5.57
N GLU A 28 -26.99 -19.37 5.95
CA GLU A 28 -26.22 -19.50 7.20
C GLU A 28 -27.13 -19.39 8.43
N ALA A 29 -28.13 -18.50 8.40
CA ALA A 29 -29.11 -18.33 9.47
C ALA A 29 -30.00 -19.57 9.67
N LEU A 30 -30.27 -20.35 8.60
CA LEU A 30 -30.98 -21.63 8.69
C LEU A 30 -30.14 -22.74 9.34
N GLY A 31 -28.83 -22.53 9.54
CA GLY A 31 -27.95 -23.49 10.19
C GLY A 31 -27.78 -24.80 9.42
N LEU A 32 -28.07 -24.81 8.12
CA LEU A 32 -28.02 -26.00 7.28
C LEU A 32 -26.58 -26.48 7.07
N ARG A 33 -26.47 -27.75 6.66
CA ARG A 33 -25.21 -28.40 6.30
C ARG A 33 -25.34 -28.94 4.88
N PRO A 34 -24.26 -28.90 4.08
CA PRO A 34 -22.91 -28.39 4.37
C PRO A 34 -22.82 -26.87 4.58
N ALA A 35 -21.74 -26.38 5.21
CA ALA A 35 -21.59 -24.94 5.44
C ALA A 35 -21.46 -24.18 4.11
N SER A 36 -21.85 -22.90 4.09
CA SER A 36 -21.79 -22.04 2.89
C SER A 36 -20.39 -22.02 2.25
N ALA A 37 -19.34 -22.00 3.07
CA ALA A 37 -17.95 -22.10 2.64
C ALA A 37 -17.65 -23.40 1.89
N THR A 38 -18.09 -24.53 2.44
CA THR A 38 -17.92 -25.86 1.81
C THR A 38 -18.66 -25.94 0.47
N ILE A 39 -19.84 -25.33 0.36
CA ILE A 39 -20.58 -25.26 -0.90
C ILE A 39 -19.80 -24.45 -1.93
N MET A 40 -19.24 -23.31 -1.55
CA MET A 40 -18.42 -22.48 -2.46
C MET A 40 -17.15 -23.20 -2.91
N ASP A 41 -16.46 -23.91 -2.01
CA ASP A 41 -15.24 -24.67 -2.30
C ASP A 41 -15.50 -25.84 -3.26
N VAL A 42 -16.60 -26.56 -3.06
CA VAL A 42 -16.97 -27.73 -3.87
C VAL A 42 -17.57 -27.31 -5.22
N MET A 43 -18.38 -26.24 -5.26
CA MET A 43 -19.18 -25.86 -6.43
C MET A 43 -18.58 -24.70 -7.23
N GLY A 44 -17.43 -24.16 -6.83
CA GLY A 44 -16.74 -23.06 -7.54
C GLY A 44 -17.40 -21.68 -7.35
N GLY A 45 -18.23 -21.52 -6.30
CA GLY A 45 -18.88 -20.25 -5.95
C GLY A 45 -20.37 -20.38 -5.65
N TRP A 46 -20.92 -19.37 -4.95
CA TRP A 46 -22.32 -19.40 -4.50
C TRP A 46 -23.33 -19.30 -5.65
N ASN A 47 -23.09 -18.40 -6.61
CA ASN A 47 -23.95 -18.27 -7.78
C ASN A 47 -23.89 -19.50 -8.68
N ALA A 48 -22.71 -20.09 -8.88
CA ALA A 48 -22.56 -21.35 -9.60
C ALA A 48 -23.35 -22.50 -8.92
N ALA A 49 -23.32 -22.55 -7.58
CA ALA A 49 -24.09 -23.53 -6.82
C ALA A 49 -25.61 -23.32 -6.96
N LYS A 50 -26.09 -22.07 -6.91
CA LYS A 50 -27.51 -21.74 -7.13
C LYS A 50 -27.99 -22.06 -8.55
N GLU A 51 -27.20 -21.72 -9.55
CA GLU A 51 -27.47 -22.05 -10.95
C GLU A 51 -27.62 -23.56 -11.16
N ARG A 52 -26.66 -24.34 -10.64
CA ARG A 52 -26.70 -25.81 -10.70
C ARG A 52 -27.84 -26.41 -9.86
N ALA A 53 -28.30 -25.71 -8.83
CA ALA A 53 -29.46 -26.12 -8.03
C ALA A 53 -30.80 -25.80 -8.70
N GLY A 54 -30.80 -25.03 -9.80
CA GLY A 54 -32.00 -24.52 -10.47
C GLY A 54 -32.65 -23.34 -9.74
N LEU A 55 -31.86 -22.62 -8.93
CA LEU A 55 -32.30 -21.48 -8.13
C LEU A 55 -31.88 -20.17 -8.80
N GLU A 56 -32.69 -19.12 -8.63
CA GLU A 56 -32.35 -17.80 -9.16
C GLU A 56 -30.99 -17.32 -8.62
N THR A 57 -30.08 -17.00 -9.53
CA THR A 57 -28.77 -16.48 -9.19
C THR A 57 -28.87 -15.01 -8.82
N PHE A 58 -27.93 -14.56 -7.99
CA PHE A 58 -27.82 -13.14 -7.72
C PHE A 58 -27.01 -12.54 -8.85
N ASP A 59 -27.64 -11.74 -9.72
CA ASP A 59 -26.92 -10.96 -10.71
C ASP A 59 -26.39 -9.67 -10.04
N PRO A 60 -25.06 -9.51 -9.89
CA PRO A 60 -24.49 -8.28 -9.33
C PRO A 60 -24.89 -7.01 -10.12
N CYS A 61 -25.27 -7.15 -11.39
CA CYS A 61 -25.74 -6.05 -12.23
C CYS A 61 -27.23 -5.71 -12.01
N VAL A 62 -28.05 -6.64 -11.51
CA VAL A 62 -29.51 -6.43 -11.28
C VAL A 62 -29.81 -6.23 -9.78
N SER A 63 -28.80 -6.40 -8.94
CA SER A 63 -28.83 -6.07 -7.52
C SER A 63 -29.02 -4.57 -7.39
N GLY A 64 -30.28 -4.18 -7.24
CA GLY A 64 -30.80 -2.85 -7.53
C GLY A 64 -29.98 -1.72 -6.95
N ASP A 65 -30.14 -0.55 -7.58
CA ASP A 65 -29.77 0.76 -7.07
C ASP A 65 -29.96 0.81 -5.54
N HIS A 66 -28.93 0.41 -4.79
CA HIS A 66 -28.88 0.70 -3.38
C HIS A 66 -28.78 2.21 -3.37
N PRO A 67 -29.76 2.93 -2.79
CA PRO A 67 -29.77 4.37 -2.86
C PRO A 67 -28.41 4.87 -2.41
N ILE A 68 -27.76 5.65 -3.27
CA ILE A 68 -26.46 6.22 -2.96
C ILE A 68 -26.63 6.98 -1.66
N GLN A 69 -25.94 6.53 -0.62
CA GLN A 69 -26.02 7.17 0.68
C GLN A 69 -25.61 8.63 0.54
N PRO A 70 -26.28 9.58 1.23
CA PRO A 70 -25.98 10.99 1.09
C PRO A 70 -24.50 11.28 1.44
N LYS A 71 -23.96 12.32 0.83
CA LYS A 71 -22.58 12.76 1.08
C LYS A 71 -22.44 13.12 2.57
N PRO A 72 -21.47 12.53 3.29
CA PRO A 72 -21.19 12.95 4.65
C PRO A 72 -20.72 14.42 4.71
N ASP A 73 -21.02 15.11 5.81
CA ASP A 73 -20.73 16.54 5.97
C ASP A 73 -19.22 16.85 5.98
N TRP A 74 -18.42 15.91 6.50
CA TRP A 74 -16.97 16.02 6.58
C TRP A 74 -16.23 15.69 5.27
N VAL A 75 -16.93 15.31 4.20
CA VAL A 75 -16.31 15.01 2.91
C VAL A 75 -16.36 16.23 2.02
N GLU A 76 -15.19 16.81 1.73
CA GLU A 76 -15.04 17.88 0.76
C GLU A 76 -14.88 17.31 -0.66
N LEU A 77 -15.70 17.81 -1.59
CA LEU A 77 -15.62 17.48 -3.03
C LEU A 77 -15.24 18.75 -3.81
N PRO A 78 -14.50 18.60 -4.92
CA PRO A 78 -14.34 19.68 -5.89
C PRO A 78 -15.69 20.20 -6.41
N ALA A 79 -15.75 21.48 -6.79
CA ALA A 79 -16.99 22.15 -7.19
C ALA A 79 -17.64 21.57 -8.46
N ASP A 80 -16.87 20.83 -9.26
CA ASP A 80 -17.28 20.16 -10.50
C ASP A 80 -17.66 18.69 -10.32
N VAL A 81 -17.69 18.19 -9.07
CA VAL A 81 -17.87 16.76 -8.77
C VAL A 81 -19.11 16.53 -7.91
N GLU A 82 -20.10 15.85 -8.49
CA GLU A 82 -21.33 15.46 -7.80
C GLU A 82 -21.20 14.09 -7.11
N TRP A 83 -21.53 14.00 -5.83
CA TRP A 83 -21.40 12.78 -5.02
C TRP A 83 -22.17 11.57 -5.57
N THR A 84 -23.33 11.83 -6.16
CA THR A 84 -24.21 10.81 -6.77
C THR A 84 -23.65 10.27 -8.08
N GLU A 85 -22.87 11.06 -8.80
CA GLU A 85 -22.28 10.67 -10.08
C GLU A 85 -20.97 9.88 -9.92
N LEU A 86 -20.40 9.90 -8.72
CA LEU A 86 -19.21 9.13 -8.40
C LEU A 86 -19.48 7.62 -8.45
N THR A 87 -18.45 6.85 -8.78
CA THR A 87 -18.44 5.40 -8.57
C THR A 87 -18.32 5.08 -7.07
N GLY A 88 -18.70 3.86 -6.66
CA GLY A 88 -18.51 3.41 -5.28
C GLY A 88 -17.04 3.51 -4.80
N GLN A 89 -16.09 3.27 -5.71
CA GLN A 89 -14.66 3.39 -5.43
C GLN A 89 -14.23 4.85 -5.23
N GLN A 90 -14.72 5.79 -6.05
CA GLN A 90 -14.44 7.22 -5.88
C GLN A 90 -15.04 7.78 -4.58
N ARG A 91 -16.27 7.41 -4.23
CA ARG A 91 -16.87 7.77 -2.94
C ARG A 91 -16.03 7.27 -1.76
N TRP A 92 -15.58 6.01 -1.83
CA TRP A 92 -14.68 5.46 -0.82
C TRP A 92 -13.35 6.21 -0.76
N TYR A 93 -12.78 6.61 -1.91
CA TYR A 93 -11.56 7.42 -1.95
C TYR A 93 -11.73 8.75 -1.23
N TYR A 94 -12.75 9.55 -1.56
CA TYR A 94 -12.99 10.84 -0.92
C TYR A 94 -13.27 10.70 0.58
N LYS A 95 -14.04 9.69 0.98
CA LYS A 95 -14.31 9.41 2.40
C LYS A 95 -13.06 9.09 3.22
N ASN A 96 -12.08 8.40 2.62
CA ASN A 96 -10.89 7.93 3.32
C ASN A 96 -9.63 8.74 2.96
N ARG A 97 -9.75 9.79 2.16
CA ARG A 97 -8.60 10.53 1.62
C ARG A 97 -7.77 11.14 2.74
N GLU A 98 -8.40 11.90 3.62
CA GLU A 98 -7.73 12.60 4.71
C GLU A 98 -7.06 11.64 5.66
N GLU A 99 -7.79 10.62 6.13
CA GLU A 99 -7.24 9.62 7.04
C GLU A 99 -6.04 8.86 6.41
N ARG A 100 -6.09 8.59 5.10
CA ARG A 100 -4.98 7.95 4.38
C ARG A 100 -3.76 8.86 4.26
N ILE A 101 -3.99 10.15 4.00
CA ILE A 101 -2.92 11.16 3.97
C ILE A 101 -2.28 11.25 5.36
N GLU A 102 -3.08 11.42 6.41
CA GLU A 102 -2.61 11.48 7.79
C GLU A 102 -1.82 10.23 8.20
N ARG A 103 -2.31 9.04 7.85
CA ARG A 103 -1.62 7.77 8.14
C ARG A 103 -0.27 7.70 7.41
N LYS A 104 -0.22 8.15 6.16
CA LYS A 104 1.02 8.21 5.38
C LYS A 104 2.01 9.20 5.98
N ASP A 105 1.55 10.37 6.38
CA ASP A 105 2.40 11.43 6.93
C ASP A 105 2.90 11.09 8.35
N ARG A 106 2.04 10.48 9.19
CA ARG A 106 2.44 9.90 10.48
C ARG A 106 3.55 8.87 10.28
N ARG A 107 3.36 7.94 9.34
CA ARG A 107 4.36 6.91 9.03
C ARG A 107 5.69 7.51 8.58
N ARG A 108 5.65 8.50 7.68
CA ARG A 108 6.86 9.23 7.22
C ARG A 108 7.56 9.94 8.37
N SER A 109 6.79 10.56 9.28
CA SER A 109 7.35 11.23 10.46
C SER A 109 8.04 10.23 11.39
N GLU A 110 7.41 9.08 11.67
CA GLU A 110 7.98 8.00 12.48
C GLU A 110 9.29 7.47 11.89
N ILE A 111 9.32 7.26 10.57
CA ILE A 111 10.52 6.77 9.88
C ILE A 111 11.64 7.83 9.94
N ARG A 112 11.32 9.12 9.72
CA ARG A 112 12.30 10.21 9.83
C ARG A 112 12.92 10.31 11.22
N HIS A 113 12.10 10.26 12.27
CA HIS A 113 12.60 10.27 13.66
C HIS A 113 13.46 9.04 13.96
N TRP A 114 13.01 7.85 13.52
CA TRP A 114 13.77 6.63 13.68
C TRP A 114 15.13 6.70 12.96
N LEU A 115 15.15 7.18 11.72
CA LEU A 115 16.37 7.29 10.92
C LEU A 115 17.35 8.31 11.53
N TYR A 116 16.84 9.43 12.05
CA TYR A 116 17.65 10.40 12.76
C TYR A 116 18.33 9.77 13.98
N ALA A 117 17.55 9.11 14.83
CA ALA A 117 18.06 8.44 16.03
C ALA A 117 18.95 7.22 15.71
N TYR A 118 18.81 6.64 14.52
CA TYR A 118 19.73 5.61 14.03
C TYR A 118 21.07 6.23 13.65
N LYS A 119 21.06 7.30 12.84
CA LYS A 119 22.27 8.02 12.43
C LYS A 119 23.07 8.54 13.64
N ASP A 120 22.38 9.13 14.62
CA ASP A 120 23.01 9.67 15.84
C ASP A 120 23.77 8.63 16.67
N ARG A 121 23.31 7.37 16.66
CA ARG A 121 23.87 6.31 17.52
C ARG A 121 24.83 5.38 16.80
N HIS A 122 24.77 5.30 15.48
CA HIS A 122 25.42 4.23 14.72
C HIS A 122 26.20 4.72 13.50
N CYS A 123 26.14 6.01 13.16
CA CYS A 123 26.69 6.49 11.91
C CYS A 123 27.66 7.64 12.13
N GLU A 124 28.81 7.52 11.47
CA GLU A 124 29.77 8.58 11.27
C GLU A 124 30.29 8.47 9.83
N CYS A 125 30.79 9.56 9.28
CA CYS A 125 31.37 9.54 7.95
C CYS A 125 32.66 8.72 7.95
N GLU A 126 32.73 7.68 7.10
CA GLU A 126 33.92 6.81 7.01
C GLU A 126 35.19 7.56 6.54
N ARG A 127 35.04 8.71 5.88
CA ARG A 127 36.16 9.50 5.34
C ARG A 127 36.71 10.55 6.31
N CYS A 128 35.82 11.22 7.05
CA CYS A 128 36.19 12.40 7.84
C CYS A 128 35.71 12.37 9.31
N GLY A 129 34.99 11.32 9.73
CA GLY A 129 34.50 11.18 11.10
C GLY A 129 33.39 12.15 11.49
N GLU A 130 32.79 12.88 10.55
CA GLU A 130 31.61 13.70 10.83
C GLU A 130 30.49 12.82 11.39
N GLY A 131 29.97 13.14 12.58
CA GLY A 131 28.93 12.36 13.26
C GLY A 131 27.56 13.03 13.29
N ARG A 132 27.43 14.29 12.83
CA ARG A 132 26.16 15.00 12.91
C ARG A 132 25.12 14.39 11.96
N PRO A 133 23.99 13.85 12.47
CA PRO A 133 22.99 13.15 11.65
C PRO A 133 22.46 13.93 10.43
N PRO A 134 22.24 15.26 10.50
CA PRO A 134 21.79 16.03 9.34
C PRO A 134 22.80 16.10 8.19
N CYS A 135 24.09 15.87 8.47
CA CYS A 135 25.17 15.97 7.50
C CYS A 135 25.51 14.64 6.84
N LEU A 136 24.95 13.52 7.32
CA LEU A 136 25.26 12.18 6.86
C LEU A 136 24.31 11.74 5.74
N ASP A 137 24.86 11.13 4.70
CA ASP A 137 24.19 10.52 3.57
C ASP A 137 24.62 9.06 3.41
N PHE A 138 23.76 8.27 2.76
CA PHE A 138 24.00 6.86 2.47
C PHE A 138 24.35 6.72 1.00
N HIS A 139 25.62 6.40 0.73
CA HIS A 139 26.17 6.26 -0.61
C HIS A 139 26.12 4.78 -1.05
N HIS A 140 25.60 4.52 -2.25
CA HIS A 140 25.66 3.21 -2.87
C HIS A 140 26.83 3.15 -3.86
N PRO A 141 27.81 2.26 -3.67
CA PRO A 141 28.96 2.16 -4.57
C PRO A 141 28.58 1.65 -5.97
N ASP A 142 27.52 0.83 -6.07
CA ASP A 142 27.18 0.10 -7.30
C ASP A 142 25.96 0.66 -8.07
N GLU A 143 25.26 1.70 -7.56
CA GLU A 143 24.00 2.16 -8.14
C GLU A 143 23.81 3.69 -8.16
N LYS A 144 23.22 4.19 -9.26
CA LYS A 144 22.71 5.57 -9.36
C LYS A 144 21.44 5.72 -8.51
N ASN A 145 21.59 6.25 -7.29
CA ASN A 145 20.55 7.00 -6.55
C ASN A 145 19.20 6.30 -6.26
N HIS A 146 19.17 5.00 -5.93
CA HIS A 146 18.09 4.49 -5.07
C HIS A 146 18.41 4.83 -3.60
N GLY A 147 18.27 6.12 -3.29
CA GLY A 147 18.61 6.64 -1.97
C GLY A 147 17.57 6.22 -0.93
N ILE A 148 18.04 5.91 0.27
CA ILE A 148 17.21 5.71 1.48
C ILE A 148 16.18 6.83 1.66
N ALA A 149 16.47 8.05 1.20
CA ALA A 149 15.54 9.17 1.12
C ALA A 149 14.22 8.81 0.39
N THR A 150 14.29 8.12 -0.75
CA THR A 150 13.12 7.66 -1.51
C THR A 150 12.31 6.64 -0.72
N MET A 151 12.97 5.71 -0.02
CA MET A 151 12.29 4.72 0.82
C MET A 151 11.52 5.37 1.98
N VAL A 152 12.07 6.44 2.56
CA VAL A 152 11.40 7.24 3.60
C VAL A 152 10.16 7.94 3.03
N VAL A 153 10.27 8.57 1.85
CA VAL A 153 9.14 9.24 1.18
C VAL A 153 8.02 8.27 0.81
N ASN A 154 8.39 7.05 0.39
CA ASN A 154 7.46 5.98 0.04
C ASN A 154 6.91 5.23 1.27
N GLY A 155 7.50 5.42 2.46
CA GLY A 155 6.98 4.86 3.72
C GLY A 155 7.31 3.39 3.93
N HIS A 156 8.46 2.92 3.43
CA HIS A 156 8.90 1.52 3.56
C HIS A 156 9.04 1.08 5.03
N SER A 157 9.12 -0.23 5.27
CA SER A 157 9.35 -0.77 6.61
C SER A 157 10.74 -0.40 7.13
N LYS A 158 10.87 -0.23 8.45
CA LYS A 158 12.17 0.00 9.11
C LYS A 158 13.17 -1.12 8.82
N SER A 159 12.70 -2.36 8.68
CA SER A 159 13.53 -3.52 8.35
C SER A 159 14.09 -3.43 6.92
N SER A 160 13.26 -3.05 5.94
CA SER A 160 13.70 -2.86 4.57
C SER A 160 14.71 -1.73 4.46
N ILE A 161 14.49 -0.61 5.17
CA ILE A 161 15.45 0.50 5.21
C ILE A 161 16.76 0.06 5.85
N ARG A 162 16.71 -0.72 6.94
CA ARG A 162 17.93 -1.24 7.58
C ARG A 162 18.75 -2.14 6.65
N ALA A 163 18.10 -3.04 5.93
CA ALA A 163 18.78 -3.91 4.97
C ALA A 163 19.47 -3.10 3.87
N GLU A 164 18.90 -1.97 3.47
CA GLU A 164 19.53 -1.05 2.52
C GLU A 164 20.72 -0.30 3.15
N ILE A 165 20.59 0.17 4.40
CA ILE A 165 21.69 0.82 5.12
C ILE A 165 22.93 -0.08 5.17
N GLU A 166 22.75 -1.39 5.37
CA GLU A 166 23.85 -2.36 5.45
C GLU A 166 24.61 -2.52 4.12
N ARG A 167 24.03 -2.08 3.00
CA ARG A 167 24.66 -2.07 1.67
C ARG A 167 25.22 -0.70 1.29
N CYS A 168 24.98 0.32 2.11
CA CYS A 168 25.43 1.69 1.89
C CYS A 168 26.73 1.97 2.65
N ILE A 169 27.54 2.86 2.09
CA ILE A 169 28.66 3.50 2.77
C ILE A 169 28.14 4.81 3.38
N VAL A 170 28.43 5.05 4.67
CA VAL A 170 28.03 6.28 5.34
C VAL A 170 29.06 7.38 5.05
N LEU A 171 28.65 8.40 4.31
CA LEU A 171 29.49 9.55 3.98
C LEU A 171 28.80 10.85 4.39
N CYS A 172 29.54 11.86 4.80
CA CYS A 172 28.95 13.19 4.93
C CYS A 172 28.67 13.80 3.56
N ALA A 173 27.75 14.75 3.48
CA ALA A 173 27.33 15.39 2.22
C ALA A 173 28.51 15.94 1.39
N ASN A 174 29.58 16.41 2.03
CA ASN A 174 30.78 16.88 1.33
C ASN A 174 31.62 15.74 0.75
N CYS A 175 31.91 14.72 1.56
CA CYS A 175 32.64 13.53 1.09
C CYS A 175 31.85 12.78 0.02
N HIS A 176 30.53 12.70 0.15
CA HIS A 176 29.65 12.10 -0.84
C HIS A 176 29.70 12.85 -2.19
N ARG A 177 29.73 14.18 -2.16
CA ARG A 177 29.91 14.99 -3.39
C ARG A 177 31.27 14.78 -4.04
N LEU A 178 32.32 14.62 -3.24
CA LEU A 178 33.67 14.34 -3.76
C LEU A 178 33.74 12.97 -4.44
N GLU A 179 33.06 11.95 -3.89
CA GLU A 179 33.00 10.62 -4.50
C GLU A 179 32.27 10.62 -5.86
N HIS A 180 31.29 11.52 -6.03
CA HIS A 180 30.60 11.73 -7.31
C HIS A 180 31.21 12.85 -8.17
N ALA A 181 32.28 13.50 -7.71
CA ALA A 181 32.93 14.53 -8.49
C ALA A 181 33.71 13.85 -9.61
N ASP A 182 33.38 14.19 -10.85
CA ASP A 182 34.27 13.96 -11.98
C ASP A 182 35.20 15.18 -12.03
N PRO A 183 36.45 15.08 -11.56
CA PRO A 183 37.36 16.21 -11.65
C PRO A 183 37.50 16.58 -13.13
N PRO A 184 37.42 17.88 -13.49
CA PRO A 184 37.70 18.29 -14.87
C PRO A 184 39.11 17.81 -15.23
N ASP A 185 39.29 17.30 -16.45
CA ASP A 185 40.60 16.94 -17.00
C ASP A 185 41.54 18.15 -16.84
N CYS A 186 42.34 18.12 -15.78
CA CYS A 186 43.39 19.08 -15.56
C CYS A 186 44.59 18.62 -16.40
N ASP A 187 44.54 18.92 -17.71
CA ASP A 187 45.77 19.14 -18.45
C ASP A 187 46.58 20.16 -17.64
N SER A 188 47.75 19.73 -17.20
CA SER A 188 48.63 20.44 -16.28
C SER A 188 49.15 21.74 -16.91
N ALA A 189 48.31 22.77 -16.95
CA ALA A 189 48.72 24.14 -17.15
C ALA A 189 49.22 24.65 -15.79
N GLU A 190 50.53 24.84 -15.68
CA GLU A 190 51.21 25.42 -14.53
C GLU A 190 50.44 26.66 -14.04
N LEU A 191 49.84 26.56 -12.86
CA LEU A 191 49.25 27.71 -12.17
C LEU A 191 50.38 28.71 -11.91
N GLN A 192 50.43 29.79 -12.70
CA GLN A 192 51.34 30.89 -12.46
C GLN A 192 51.01 31.50 -11.09
N PRO A 193 52.02 31.79 -10.24
CA PRO A 193 51.77 32.33 -8.92
C PRO A 193 51.05 33.67 -9.03
N ASP A 194 49.90 33.75 -8.33
CA ASP A 194 49.07 34.94 -8.23
C ASP A 194 49.90 36.08 -7.64
N ASN A 195 50.31 37.02 -8.49
CA ASN A 195 51.08 38.18 -8.10
C ASN A 195 50.11 39.30 -7.70
N HIS A 196 49.39 39.09 -6.60
CA HIS A 196 48.59 40.14 -5.98
C HIS A 196 49.47 40.94 -5.01
N LYS A 197 49.88 42.12 -5.47
CA LYS A 197 50.40 43.20 -4.63
C LYS A 197 49.27 43.97 -3.96
#